data_AF-Q8T3Q4-F1
#
_entry.id   AF-Q8T3Q4-F1
#
_cell.length_a   1.000
_cell.length_b   1.000
_cell.length_c   1.000
_cell.angle_alpha   90.00
_cell.angle_beta   90.00
_cell.angle_gamma   90.00
#
_symmetry.space_group_name_H-M   'P 1'
#
loop_
_entity.id
_entity.type
_entity.pdbx_description
1 polymer ?
#
loop_
_entity_poly.entity_id
_entity_poly.type
_entity_poly.pdbx_seq_one_letter_code
_entity_poly.pdbx_strand_id
1 'polypeptide(L)' 'MSRNYGPGPGAYMLPSSFGQKGPQFSFGRRIDRKRDEKPGPGPAAYKVDKVTRYGNAEGPQFSMYVRNSKMKPLPIRLS' A
#
# COMPACT_ATOMS: atom_id res chain seq x y z
N MET A 1 -25.03 -37.51 -9.18
CA MET A 1 -23.96 -37.78 -8.20
C MET A 1 -24.20 -39.17 -7.62
N SER A 2 -23.21 -40.06 -7.67
CA SER A 2 -23.33 -41.44 -7.16
C SER A 2 -23.78 -41.43 -5.70
N ARG A 3 -24.98 -41.92 -5.40
CA ARG A 3 -25.36 -42.27 -4.02
C ARG A 3 -24.54 -43.50 -3.64
N ASN A 4 -23.39 -43.26 -3.01
CA ASN A 4 -22.61 -44.35 -2.43
C ASN A 4 -23.43 -44.90 -1.24
N TYR A 5 -24.16 -45.99 -1.44
CA TYR A 5 -25.05 -46.63 -0.46
C TYR A 5 -24.30 -47.48 0.59
N GLY A 6 -22.99 -47.32 0.73
CA GLY A 6 -22.18 -48.08 1.69
C GLY A 6 -21.14 -47.20 2.37
N PRO A 7 -20.65 -47.61 3.55
CA PRO A 7 -19.56 -46.92 4.26
C PRO A 7 -18.25 -47.11 3.48
N GLY A 8 -18.12 -46.42 2.37
CA GLY A 8 -16.90 -46.36 1.57
C GLY A 8 -16.16 -45.04 1.81
N PRO A 9 -14.85 -44.98 1.50
CA PRO A 9 -14.03 -43.79 1.72
C PRO A 9 -14.53 -42.52 0.98
N GLY A 10 -15.45 -42.65 0.01
CA GLY A 10 -16.10 -41.55 -0.70
C GLY A 10 -17.58 -41.33 -0.35
N ALA A 11 -18.10 -41.93 0.73
CA ALA A 11 -19.49 -41.74 1.14
C ALA A 11 -19.75 -40.37 1.80
N TYR A 12 -18.69 -39.72 2.28
CA TYR A 12 -18.78 -38.45 3.00
C TYR A 12 -17.94 -37.39 2.26
N MET A 13 -18.56 -36.54 1.45
CA MET A 13 -17.90 -35.33 0.97
C MET A 13 -17.86 -34.32 2.11
N LEU A 14 -16.68 -34.11 2.70
CA LEU A 14 -16.46 -33.04 3.65
C LEU A 14 -16.46 -31.68 2.91
N PRO A 15 -17.03 -30.62 3.49
CA PRO A 15 -16.87 -29.28 2.94
C PRO A 15 -15.37 -28.91 2.90
N SER A 16 -14.95 -28.22 1.84
CA SER A 16 -13.58 -27.75 1.71
C SER A 16 -13.23 -26.81 2.86
N SER A 17 -12.09 -27.05 3.52
CA SER A 17 -11.50 -26.12 4.48
C SER A 17 -10.78 -24.96 3.78
N PHE A 18 -10.57 -25.04 2.45
CA PHE A 18 -9.90 -24.00 1.69
C PHE A 18 -10.77 -22.74 1.66
N GLY A 19 -10.29 -21.66 2.28
CA GLY A 19 -11.02 -20.39 2.39
C GLY A 19 -12.01 -20.31 3.55
N GLN A 20 -12.35 -21.42 4.22
CA GLN A 20 -13.04 -21.34 5.50
C GLN A 20 -12.04 -20.88 6.56
N LYS A 21 -12.29 -19.73 7.17
CA LYS A 21 -11.49 -19.28 8.30
C LYS A 21 -11.77 -20.24 9.45
N GLY A 22 -10.84 -21.19 9.67
CA GLY A 22 -10.83 -22.03 10.86
C GLY A 22 -10.75 -21.20 12.15
N PRO A 23 -10.75 -21.83 13.32
CA PRO A 23 -10.67 -21.10 14.58
C PRO A 23 -9.42 -20.20 14.60
N GLN A 24 -9.63 -18.90 14.76
CA GLN A 24 -8.56 -17.90 14.79
C GLN A 24 -8.30 -17.51 16.24
N PHE A 25 -7.20 -18.01 16.77
CA PHE A 25 -6.73 -17.67 18.11
C PHE A 25 -5.84 -16.43 18.06
N SER A 26 -5.88 -15.62 19.10
CA SER A 26 -4.98 -14.48 19.28
C SER A 26 -4.58 -14.44 20.75
N PHE A 27 -3.32 -14.14 21.01
CA PHE A 27 -2.86 -13.88 22.37
C PHE A 27 -3.02 -12.39 22.68
N GLY A 28 -3.55 -12.06 23.86
CA GLY A 28 -3.70 -10.69 24.31
C GLY A 28 -4.89 -9.92 23.71
N ARG A 29 -5.00 -8.63 24.08
CA ARG A 29 -6.12 -7.76 23.68
C ARG A 29 -5.96 -7.33 22.22
N ARG A 30 -6.98 -7.58 21.40
CA ARG A 30 -7.11 -6.94 20.08
C ARG A 30 -7.36 -5.45 20.29
N ILE A 31 -6.46 -4.60 19.84
CA ILE A 31 -6.72 -3.17 19.76
C ILE A 31 -7.71 -2.93 18.62
N ASP A 32 -8.80 -2.22 18.88
CA ASP A 32 -9.65 -1.73 17.81
C ASP A 32 -8.82 -0.77 16.97
N ARG A 33 -8.41 -1.18 15.76
CA ARG A 33 -7.78 -0.29 14.77
C ARG A 33 -8.76 0.74 14.19
N LYS A 34 -9.82 1.06 14.92
CA LYS A 34 -10.78 2.10 14.56
C LYS A 34 -10.31 3.41 15.19
N ARG A 35 -9.55 4.20 14.43
CA ARG A 35 -9.92 5.57 14.00
C ARG A 35 -8.74 6.49 13.69
N ASP A 36 -7.54 6.27 14.21
CA ASP A 36 -6.49 7.29 14.09
C ASP A 36 -5.11 6.78 13.64
N GLU A 37 -5.04 5.57 13.08
CA GLU A 37 -3.87 5.20 12.30
C GLU A 37 -3.97 5.95 10.97
N LYS A 38 -3.50 7.20 10.91
CA LYS A 38 -2.85 7.65 9.67
C LYS A 38 -1.70 6.66 9.53
N PRO A 39 -1.82 5.62 8.69
CA PRO A 39 -0.72 4.70 8.55
C PRO A 39 0.42 5.60 8.11
N GLY A 40 1.52 5.57 8.86
CA GLY A 40 2.71 6.30 8.48
C GLY A 40 2.97 6.09 6.98
N PRO A 41 3.67 7.03 6.36
CA PRO A 41 3.83 7.04 4.91
C PRO A 41 4.25 5.63 4.45
N GLY A 42 3.52 5.10 3.47
CA GLY A 42 3.61 3.69 3.08
C GLY A 42 5.02 3.28 2.63
N PRO A 43 5.23 2.00 2.31
CA PRO A 43 6.49 1.59 1.69
C PRO A 43 6.78 2.49 0.48
N ALA A 44 8.03 2.96 0.37
CA ALA A 44 8.51 3.91 -0.65
C ALA A 44 7.90 5.32 -0.64
N ALA A 45 7.19 5.73 0.41
CA ALA A 45 6.60 7.08 0.45
C ALA A 45 7.62 8.22 0.67
N TYR A 46 8.82 7.91 1.17
CA TYR A 46 9.93 8.86 1.18
C TYR A 46 10.84 8.63 -0.03
N LYS A 47 11.01 9.66 -0.85
CA LYS A 47 12.04 9.68 -1.90
C LYS A 47 13.36 10.16 -1.31
N VAL A 48 14.27 9.23 -1.04
CA VAL A 48 15.58 9.51 -0.42
C VAL A 48 16.73 9.63 -1.42
N ASP A 49 16.48 9.50 -2.73
CA ASP A 49 17.52 9.52 -3.78
C ASP A 49 18.46 10.73 -3.73
N LYS A 50 17.96 11.85 -3.18
CA LYS A 50 18.65 13.15 -3.13
C LYS A 50 19.21 13.47 -1.74
N VAL A 51 19.11 12.56 -0.79
CA VAL A 51 19.49 12.78 0.62
C VAL A 51 20.46 11.69 1.07
N THR A 52 21.59 12.11 1.62
CA THR A 52 22.58 11.26 2.26
C THR A 52 22.53 11.45 3.78
N ARG A 53 23.30 10.64 4.51
CA ARG A 53 23.47 10.79 5.96
C ARG A 53 23.96 12.18 6.41
N TYR A 54 24.59 12.94 5.51
CA TYR A 54 25.12 14.27 5.77
C TYR A 54 24.19 15.39 5.28
N GLY A 55 23.00 15.05 4.74
CA GLY A 55 22.06 16.01 4.16
C GLY A 55 21.90 15.84 2.66
N ASN A 56 21.40 16.88 1.99
CA ASN A 56 21.13 16.85 0.56
C ASN A 56 22.39 16.52 -0.24
N ALA A 57 22.30 15.53 -1.13
CA ALA A 57 23.35 15.22 -2.10
C ALA A 57 23.35 16.17 -3.30
N GLU A 58 22.30 16.97 -3.46
CA GLU A 58 22.23 17.92 -4.56
C GLU A 58 23.30 19.01 -4.38
N GLY A 59 24.27 19.03 -5.29
CA GLY A 59 25.20 20.14 -5.43
C GLY A 59 24.50 21.43 -5.90
N PRO A 60 25.26 22.51 -6.13
CA PRO A 60 24.68 23.78 -6.56
C PRO A 60 23.91 23.62 -7.88
N GLN A 61 22.66 24.08 -7.90
CA GLN A 61 21.79 24.04 -9.07
C GLN A 61 21.67 25.42 -9.71
N PHE A 62 22.14 25.51 -10.96
CA PHE A 62 22.06 26.72 -11.76
C PHE A 62 20.96 26.59 -12.82
N SER A 63 20.25 27.68 -13.07
CA SER A 63 19.30 27.78 -14.17
C SER A 63 19.58 29.07 -14.92
N MET A 64 19.53 29.01 -16.26
CA MET A 64 19.67 30.21 -17.09
C MET A 64 18.43 31.12 -17.03
N TYR A 65 17.31 30.60 -16.53
CA TYR A 65 16.04 31.32 -16.40
C TYR A 65 15.54 31.32 -14.95
N VAL A 66 14.61 32.24 -14.65
CA VAL A 66 14.00 32.41 -13.33
C VAL A 66 13.18 31.18 -12.94
N ARG A 67 13.43 30.63 -11.75
CA ARG A 67 12.67 29.51 -11.17
C ARG A 67 11.45 30.01 -10.39
N ASN A 68 10.49 30.64 -11.06
CA ASN A 68 9.22 31.01 -10.43
C ASN A 68 8.19 29.90 -10.68
N SER A 69 7.90 29.07 -9.68
CA SER A 69 6.83 28.06 -9.77
C SER A 69 5.42 28.68 -9.79
N LYS A 70 5.29 29.99 -9.61
CA LYS A 70 4.01 30.71 -9.52
C LYS A 70 3.86 31.87 -10.51
N MET A 71 4.69 31.95 -11.56
CA MET A 71 4.44 32.95 -12.59
C MET A 71 3.25 32.52 -13.44
N LYS A 72 2.13 33.27 -13.34
CA LYS A 72 1.07 33.18 -14.35
C LYS A 72 1.70 33.51 -15.71
N PRO A 73 1.41 32.72 -16.77
CA PRO A 73 1.91 33.03 -18.09
C PRO A 73 1.47 34.44 -18.48
N LEU A 74 2.41 35.25 -18.96
CA LEU A 74 2.08 36.58 -19.46
C LEU A 74 1.15 36.45 -20.68
N PRO A 75 0.14 37.33 -20.83
CA PRO A 75 -0.74 37.28 -21.98
C PRO A 75 0.06 37.52 -23.26
N ILE A 76 0.02 36.54 -24.17
CA ILE A 76 0.65 36.63 -25.48
C ILE A 76 -0.10 37.72 -26.25
N ARG A 77 0.51 38.88 -26.46
CA ARG A 77 0.01 39.85 -27.43
C ARG A 77 0.43 39.38 -28.81
N LEU A 78 -0.52 38.78 -29.53
CA LEU A 78 -0.44 38.62 -30.98
C LEU A 78 -0.74 40.00 -31.58
N SER A 79 0.25 40.62 -32.22
CA SER A 79 0.09 41.76 -33.12
C SER A 79 0.10 41.27 -34.56
#